data_AF-A9FB38-F1
#
_entry.id   AF-A9FB38-F1
#
_cell.length_a   1.000
_cell.length_b   1.000
_cell.length_c   1.000
_cell.angle_alpha   90.00
_cell.angle_beta   90.00
_cell.angle_gamma   90.00
#
_symmetry.space_group_name_H-M   'P 1'
#
loop_
_entity.id
_entity.type
_entity.pdbx_description
1 polymer ?
#
loop_
_entity_poly.entity_id
_entity_poly.type
_entity_poly.pdbx_seq_one_letter_code
_entity_poly.pdbx_strand_id
1 'polypeptide(L)'
;MKQLFSGLTMMVLAIACAGCSFAVRNAEMYRDDTAALLETRRDEISACYDAELARNPRAQGKVTVAFTVLEDSGRITDVAVDPAGTTASDDVASCVVKSIDGLVLTPPDERQGKGKFVWEFTVGAPKA
;
A
#
# COMPACT_ATOMS: atom_id res chain seq x y z
N MET A 1 50.48 -33.14 -25.74
CA MET A 1 50.47 -32.70 -27.16
C MET A 1 49.07 -32.19 -27.47
N LYS A 2 48.74 -30.92 -27.22
CA LYS A 2 49.02 -29.73 -28.06
C LYS A 2 48.08 -29.65 -29.27
N GLN A 3 46.95 -28.95 -29.09
CA GLN A 3 46.09 -28.26 -30.08
C GLN A 3 45.30 -27.23 -29.23
N LEU A 4 45.52 -25.92 -29.13
CA LEU A 4 46.02 -24.85 -30.02
C LEU A 4 45.22 -24.66 -31.32
N PHE A 5 43.97 -24.23 -31.17
CA PHE A 5 43.19 -23.43 -32.13
C PHE A 5 42.37 -22.45 -31.25
N SER A 6 42.76 -21.19 -31.03
CA SER A 6 42.91 -20.07 -31.95
C SER A 6 41.68 -19.84 -32.82
N GLY A 7 40.91 -18.82 -32.43
CA GLY A 7 40.18 -17.99 -33.39
C GLY A 7 38.69 -18.28 -33.57
N LEU A 8 37.90 -17.33 -33.08
CA LEU A 8 36.71 -16.79 -33.74
C LEU A 8 35.49 -17.72 -33.92
N THR A 9 34.53 -17.59 -33.00
CA THR A 9 33.11 -17.65 -33.39
C THR A 9 32.29 -16.77 -32.47
N MET A 10 31.85 -15.65 -33.05
CA MET A 10 30.83 -14.75 -32.54
C MET A 10 29.51 -15.53 -32.50
N MET A 11 28.90 -15.69 -31.32
CA MET A 11 27.45 -15.88 -31.23
C MET A 11 26.92 -15.27 -29.94
N VAL A 12 26.56 -13.99 -30.07
CA VAL A 12 25.66 -13.29 -29.15
C VAL A 12 24.34 -14.05 -29.15
N LEU A 13 23.89 -14.49 -27.98
CA LEU A 13 22.48 -14.75 -27.74
C LEU A 13 22.08 -14.06 -26.44
N ALA A 14 21.95 -12.74 -26.53
CA ALA A 14 21.22 -11.96 -25.55
C ALA A 14 19.73 -12.28 -25.70
N ILE A 15 19.25 -13.31 -25.00
CA ILE A 15 17.81 -13.47 -24.78
C ILE A 15 17.43 -12.51 -23.65
N ALA A 16 17.34 -11.22 -23.98
CA ALA A 16 16.60 -10.27 -23.16
C ALA A 16 15.14 -10.27 -23.63
N CYS A 17 14.46 -11.41 -23.49
CA CYS A 17 13.01 -11.41 -23.44
C CYS A 17 12.60 -11.03 -22.02
N ALA A 18 12.88 -9.79 -21.62
CA ALA A 18 12.05 -9.12 -20.63
C ALA A 18 10.73 -8.79 -21.34
N GLY A 19 9.95 -9.83 -21.63
CA GLY A 19 8.55 -9.64 -21.93
C GLY A 19 7.96 -8.90 -20.74
N CYS A 20 7.09 -7.92 -21.01
CA CYS A 20 6.23 -7.36 -19.99
C CYS A 20 5.40 -8.52 -19.42
N SER A 21 5.95 -9.23 -18.43
CA SER A 21 5.15 -10.02 -17.54
C SER A 21 4.30 -8.98 -16.83
N PHE A 22 3.04 -8.88 -17.26
CA PHE A 22 1.96 -8.43 -16.39
C PHE A 22 1.96 -9.42 -15.22
N ALA A 23 2.86 -9.18 -14.27
CA ALA A 23 3.09 -10.04 -13.14
C ALA A 23 1.92 -9.81 -12.21
N VAL A 24 0.91 -10.67 -12.35
CA VAL A 24 -0.22 -10.73 -11.44
C VAL A 24 0.33 -10.85 -10.01
N ARG A 25 0.10 -9.82 -9.18
CA ARG A 25 0.64 -9.74 -7.82
C ARG A 25 0.12 -10.88 -6.98
N ASN A 26 1.00 -11.53 -6.24
CA ASN A 26 0.58 -12.43 -5.17
C ASN A 26 0.13 -11.61 -3.93
N ALA A 27 -0.43 -12.29 -2.92
CA ALA A 27 -0.99 -11.63 -1.73
C ALA A 27 0.05 -10.82 -0.94
N GLU A 28 1.30 -11.28 -0.89
CA GLU A 28 2.40 -10.58 -0.21
C GLU A 28 2.81 -9.31 -0.96
N MET A 29 2.91 -9.37 -2.30
CA MET A 29 3.15 -8.18 -3.12
C MET A 29 2.02 -7.15 -2.97
N TYR A 30 0.75 -7.57 -2.97
CA TYR A 30 -0.36 -6.65 -2.71
C TYR A 30 -0.26 -5.97 -1.36
N ARG A 31 0.05 -6.73 -0.30
CA ARG A 31 0.22 -6.20 1.05
C ARG A 31 1.29 -5.12 1.06
N ASP A 32 2.46 -5.42 0.49
CA ASP A 32 3.63 -4.53 0.56
C ASP A 32 3.43 -3.29 -0.32
N ASP A 33 2.97 -3.44 -1.56
CA ASP A 33 2.74 -2.31 -2.47
C ASP A 33 1.60 -1.40 -1.97
N THR A 34 0.53 -1.99 -1.43
CA THR A 34 -0.58 -1.21 -0.88
C THR A 34 -0.16 -0.49 0.40
N ALA A 35 0.62 -1.14 1.27
CA ALA A 35 1.18 -0.48 2.44
C ALA A 35 2.07 0.71 2.04
N ALA A 36 2.91 0.56 1.01
CA ALA A 36 3.73 1.64 0.49
C ALA A 36 2.87 2.80 -0.08
N LEU A 37 1.78 2.49 -0.78
CA LEU A 37 0.83 3.51 -1.25
C LEU A 37 0.17 4.24 -0.08
N LEU A 38 -0.29 3.52 0.94
CA LEU A 38 -0.94 4.12 2.11
C LEU A 38 0.02 4.98 2.93
N GLU A 39 1.31 4.62 2.98
CA GLU A 39 2.35 5.41 3.65
C GLU A 39 2.53 6.80 3.00
N THR A 40 2.21 6.95 1.71
CA THR A 40 2.20 8.28 1.05
C THR A 40 1.18 9.25 1.65
N ARG A 41 0.24 8.74 2.46
CA ARG A 41 -0.77 9.52 3.20
C ARG A 41 -0.44 9.67 4.67
N ARG A 42 0.76 9.30 5.11
CA ARG A 42 1.18 9.40 6.52
C ARG A 42 0.84 10.77 7.12
N ASP A 43 1.11 11.85 6.40
CA ASP A 43 0.95 13.21 6.92
C ASP A 43 -0.53 13.58 7.05
N GLU A 44 -1.35 13.27 6.04
CA GLU A 44 -2.80 13.46 6.09
C GLU A 44 -3.47 12.60 7.18
N ILE A 45 -3.01 11.36 7.35
CA ILE A 45 -3.49 10.46 8.40
C ILE A 45 -3.07 10.95 9.79
N SER A 46 -1.85 11.48 9.93
CA SER A 46 -1.39 12.10 11.17
C SER A 46 -2.21 13.35 11.50
N ALA A 47 -2.54 14.16 10.49
CA ALA A 47 -3.40 15.33 10.64
C ALA A 47 -4.81 14.99 11.13
N CYS A 48 -5.37 13.83 10.74
CA CYS A 48 -6.64 13.33 11.28
C CYS A 48 -6.60 13.17 12.81
N TYR A 49 -5.48 12.65 13.32
CA TYR A 49 -5.30 12.43 14.76
C TYR A 49 -4.90 13.70 15.51
N ASP A 50 -4.06 14.56 14.92
CA ASP A 50 -3.72 15.86 15.48
C ASP A 50 -4.98 16.72 15.76
N ALA A 51 -5.95 16.68 14.84
CA ALA A 51 -7.21 17.37 15.01
C ALA A 51 -8.00 16.85 16.22
N GLU A 52 -7.95 15.55 16.50
CA GLU A 52 -8.56 14.95 17.69
C GLU A 52 -7.80 15.33 18.96
N LEU A 53 -6.47 15.26 18.95
CA LEU A 53 -5.63 15.63 20.10
C LEU A 53 -5.83 17.09 20.54
N ALA A 54 -6.11 18.00 19.60
CA ALA A 54 -6.42 19.39 19.91
C ALA A 54 -7.69 19.55 20.77
N ARG A 55 -8.64 18.62 20.68
CA ARG A 55 -9.89 18.60 21.45
C ARG A 55 -9.82 17.65 22.65
N ASN A 56 -9.07 16.56 22.51
CA ASN A 56 -8.92 15.49 23.48
C ASN A 56 -7.43 15.11 23.61
N PRO A 57 -6.66 15.78 24.48
CA PRO A 57 -5.22 15.56 24.61
C PRO A 57 -4.79 14.15 25.07
N ARG A 58 -5.75 13.31 25.48
CA ARG A 58 -5.53 11.92 25.88
C ARG A 58 -6.11 10.92 24.89
N ALA A 59 -6.51 11.37 23.70
CA ALA A 59 -6.94 10.48 22.63
C ALA A 59 -5.85 9.44 22.34
N GLN A 60 -6.29 8.24 21.99
CA GLN A 60 -5.47 7.10 21.58
C GLN A 60 -6.42 6.05 21.01
N GLY A 61 -5.90 5.09 20.26
CA GLY A 61 -6.70 3.97 19.78
C GLY A 61 -6.23 3.46 18.43
N LYS A 62 -7.06 2.61 17.82
CA LYS A 62 -6.79 2.03 16.52
C LYS A 62 -7.90 2.41 15.55
N VAL A 63 -7.54 2.60 14.29
CA VAL A 63 -8.48 2.63 13.17
C VAL A 63 -8.16 1.44 12.29
N THR A 64 -9.10 0.50 12.18
CA THR A 64 -9.01 -0.61 11.24
C THR A 64 -9.96 -0.34 10.09
N VAL A 65 -9.46 -0.41 8.86
CA VAL A 65 -10.28 -0.31 7.65
C VAL A 65 -10.17 -1.57 6.81
N ALA A 66 -11.22 -1.86 6.06
CA ALA A 66 -11.22 -2.79 4.95
C ALA A 66 -11.49 -2.03 3.65
N PHE A 67 -10.91 -2.48 2.55
CA PHE A 67 -11.09 -1.85 1.24
C PHE A 67 -10.86 -2.85 0.10
N THR A 68 -11.31 -2.46 -1.09
CA THR A 68 -11.08 -3.15 -2.35
C THR A 68 -10.06 -2.37 -3.18
N VAL A 69 -9.16 -3.06 -3.87
CA VAL A 69 -8.34 -2.51 -4.96
C VAL A 69 -8.91 -3.07 -6.26
N LEU A 70 -9.47 -2.20 -7.10
CA LEU A 70 -10.05 -2.62 -8.37
C LEU A 70 -8.97 -3.13 -9.34
N GLU A 71 -9.28 -4.22 -10.04
CA GLU A 71 -8.51 -4.66 -11.20
C GLU A 71 -8.50 -3.59 -12.30
N ASP A 72 -7.49 -3.66 -13.17
CA ASP A 72 -7.20 -2.81 -14.34
C ASP A 72 -6.96 -1.31 -14.06
N SER A 73 -7.57 -0.75 -13.01
CA SER A 73 -7.43 0.64 -12.60
C SER A 73 -6.53 0.82 -11.38
N GLY A 74 -6.43 -0.19 -10.50
CA GLY A 74 -5.72 -0.08 -9.23
C GLY A 74 -6.40 0.85 -8.22
N ARG A 75 -7.61 1.36 -8.50
CA ARG A 75 -8.29 2.33 -7.62
C ARG A 75 -8.75 1.64 -6.33
N ILE A 76 -8.48 2.27 -5.19
CA ILE A 76 -9.04 1.89 -3.90
C ILE A 76 -10.50 2.34 -3.84
N THR A 77 -11.39 1.39 -3.51
CA THR A 77 -12.84 1.58 -3.35
C THR A 77 -13.37 0.84 -2.13
N ASP A 78 -14.64 1.04 -1.83
CA ASP A 78 -15.38 0.33 -0.76
C ASP A 78 -14.67 0.42 0.60
N VAL A 79 -14.05 1.58 0.86
CA VAL A 79 -13.33 1.81 2.10
C VAL A 79 -14.33 1.89 3.24
N ALA A 80 -14.23 0.96 4.18
CA ALA A 80 -15.13 0.86 5.32
C ALA A 80 -14.34 0.63 6.61
N VAL A 81 -14.79 1.25 7.69
CA VAL A 81 -14.26 1.02 9.04
C VAL A 81 -14.70 -0.37 9.51
N ASP A 82 -13.77 -1.14 10.07
CA ASP A 82 -14.08 -2.35 10.81
C ASP A 82 -14.32 -1.97 12.29
N PRO A 83 -15.58 -1.97 12.76
CA PRO A 83 -15.90 -1.51 14.11
C PRO A 83 -15.33 -2.43 15.19
N ALA A 84 -15.10 -3.71 14.90
CA ALA A 84 -14.54 -4.65 15.86
C ALA A 84 -13.04 -4.39 16.10
N GLY A 85 -12.34 -3.82 15.11
CA GLY A 85 -10.92 -3.48 15.18
C GLY A 85 -10.64 -2.00 15.44
N THR A 86 -11.66 -1.18 15.68
CA THR A 86 -11.53 0.28 15.81
C THR A 86 -11.89 0.73 17.22
N THR A 87 -10.98 1.49 17.82
CA THR A 87 -11.14 2.06 19.18
C THR A 87 -10.90 3.56 19.22
N ALA A 88 -10.35 4.16 18.15
CA ALA A 88 -10.30 5.60 18.00
C ALA A 88 -11.71 6.18 17.77
N SER A 89 -11.86 7.51 17.86
CA SER A 89 -13.15 8.17 17.65
C SER A 89 -13.63 8.05 16.19
N ASP A 90 -14.95 8.15 16.01
CA ASP A 90 -15.59 8.14 14.69
C ASP A 90 -15.05 9.26 13.79
N ASP A 91 -14.68 10.40 14.36
CA ASP A 91 -14.08 11.53 13.62
C ASP A 91 -12.73 11.16 13.02
N VAL A 92 -11.85 10.50 13.79
CA VAL A 92 -10.54 10.02 13.29
C VAL A 92 -10.75 8.94 12.24
N ALA A 93 -11.66 7.99 12.50
CA ALA A 93 -11.95 6.90 11.55
C ALA A 93 -12.51 7.43 10.22
N SER A 94 -13.45 8.39 10.26
CA SER A 94 -14.02 9.02 9.06
C SER A 94 -12.97 9.82 8.27
N CYS A 95 -12.08 10.53 8.96
CA CYS A 95 -10.99 11.26 8.33
C CYS A 95 -10.03 10.29 7.60
N VAL A 96 -9.62 9.19 8.25
CA VAL A 96 -8.77 8.16 7.65
C VAL A 96 -9.39 7.57 6.38
N VAL A 97 -10.68 7.22 6.42
CA VAL A 97 -11.41 6.71 5.24
C VAL A 97 -11.32 7.69 4.07
N LYS A 98 -11.56 8.98 4.32
CA LYS A 98 -11.48 10.03 3.29
C LYS A 98 -10.08 10.22 2.71
N SER A 99 -9.04 10.05 3.53
CA SER A 99 -7.64 10.21 3.09
C SER A 99 -7.17 9.12 2.13
N ILE A 100 -7.84 7.96 2.10
CA ILE A 100 -7.41 6.80 1.30
C ILE A 100 -8.40 6.38 0.20
N ASP A 101 -9.66 6.83 0.27
CA ASP A 101 -10.62 6.55 -0.81
C ASP A 101 -10.14 7.13 -2.14
N GLY A 102 -10.13 6.29 -3.17
CA GLY A 102 -9.74 6.70 -4.51
C GLY A 102 -8.25 6.82 -4.78
N LEU A 103 -7.37 6.45 -3.84
CA LEU A 103 -5.95 6.25 -4.18
C LEU A 103 -5.80 5.19 -5.26
N VAL A 104 -4.70 5.26 -6.02
CA VAL A 104 -4.47 4.38 -7.16
C VAL A 104 -3.16 3.62 -6.96
N LEU A 105 -3.26 2.30 -6.85
CA LEU A 105 -2.12 1.39 -6.86
C LEU A 105 -1.57 1.27 -8.28
N THR A 106 -0.34 1.73 -8.48
CA THR A 106 0.30 1.76 -9.80
C THR A 106 1.56 0.87 -9.81
N PRO A 107 1.73 0.00 -10.83
CA PRO A 107 0.78 -0.29 -11.91
C PRO A 107 -0.48 -0.99 -11.40
N PRO A 108 -1.61 -0.93 -12.12
CA PRO A 108 -2.78 -1.74 -11.78
C PRO A 108 -2.45 -3.24 -11.88
N ASP A 109 -3.36 -4.07 -11.38
CA ASP A 109 -3.27 -5.53 -11.48
C ASP A 109 -4.46 -6.07 -12.28
N GLU A 110 -4.31 -7.25 -12.87
CA GLU A 110 -5.40 -7.96 -13.55
C GLU A 110 -6.37 -8.61 -12.56
N ARG A 111 -6.03 -8.64 -11.26
CA ARG A 111 -6.91 -9.16 -10.21
C ARG A 111 -7.40 -8.08 -9.28
N GLN A 112 -8.61 -8.30 -8.77
CA GLN A 112 -9.11 -7.53 -7.64
C GLN A 112 -8.35 -7.89 -6.35
N GLY A 113 -7.87 -6.86 -5.64
CA GLY A 113 -7.30 -6.98 -4.30
C GLY A 113 -8.35 -6.71 -3.22
N LYS A 114 -8.22 -7.37 -2.06
CA LYS A 114 -8.95 -7.02 -0.83
C LYS A 114 -7.96 -6.85 0.31
N GLY A 115 -8.04 -5.72 0.98
CA GLY A 115 -7.09 -5.33 2.02
C GLY A 115 -7.78 -5.03 3.35
N LYS A 116 -7.04 -5.25 4.44
CA LYS A 116 -7.29 -4.62 5.73
C LYS A 116 -6.03 -3.91 6.18
N PHE A 117 -6.16 -2.71 6.73
CA PHE A 117 -5.04 -1.94 7.26
C PHE A 117 -5.42 -1.36 8.62
N VAL A 118 -4.43 -1.29 9.52
CA VAL A 118 -4.60 -0.80 10.88
C VAL A 118 -3.62 0.32 11.14
N TRP A 119 -4.14 1.50 11.49
CA TRP A 119 -3.35 2.57 12.09
C TRP A 119 -3.52 2.54 13.60
N GLU A 120 -2.42 2.65 14.32
CA GLU A 120 -2.40 2.75 15.78
C GLU A 120 -1.92 4.14 16.20
N PHE A 121 -2.77 4.83 16.94
CA PHE A 121 -2.55 6.18 17.46
C PHE A 121 -2.28 6.09 18.96
N THR A 122 -1.15 6.62 19.41
CA THR A 122 -0.75 6.61 20.83
C THR A 122 -0.68 8.03 21.37
N VAL A 123 -0.85 8.18 22.69
CA VAL A 123 -0.78 9.48 23.36
C VAL A 123 0.61 10.08 23.14
N GLY A 124 0.67 11.28 22.56
CA GLY A 124 1.93 11.97 22.29
C GLY A 124 2.77 11.38 21.15
N ALA A 125 2.20 10.54 20.28
CA ALA A 125 2.86 10.17 19.03
C ALA A 125 3.21 11.43 18.21
N PRO A 126 4.37 11.47 17.53
CA PRO A 126 4.96 12.73 17.08
C PRO A 126 4.12 13.43 16.02
N LYS A 127 4.05 14.76 16.13
CA LYS A 127 3.88 15.65 14.98
C LYS A 127 5.18 15.56 14.16
N ALA A 128 5.08 15.09 12.92
CA ALA A 128 6.19 15.12 11.96
C ALA A 128 6.48 16.56 11.51
#